data_AF-Q9LKN2-F1
#
_entry.id   AF-Q9LKN2-F1
#
_cell.length_a   1.000
_cell.length_b   1.000
_cell.length_c   1.000
_cell.angle_alpha   90.00
_cell.angle_beta   90.00
_cell.angle_gamma   90.00
#
_symmetry.space_group_name_H-M   'P 1'
#
loop_
_entity.id
_entity.type
_entity.pdbx_description
1 polymer ?
#
loop_
_entity_poly.entity_id
_entity_poly.type
_entity_poly.pdbx_seq_one_letter_code
_entity_poly.pdbx_strand_id
1 'polypeptide(L)'
;DQIKVSTAVDTNLLDVFDPPSAGAFSDNARPFIEPIISFLVSNGAPLLANIYPYFRVRYNNQPVPYALFTATEVVVHDGQLEYRNLFDALMDALYSALEKRNGGSLKIVVSESGWPSAGGDVETIENAGTYYRNLINHVKGGAPKRPAKAIEAYLFAMF
;
A
#
# COMPACT_ATOMS: atom_id res chain seq x y z
N ASP A 1 -18.17 -9.87 -17.64
CA ASP A 1 -16.75 -9.46 -17.73
C ASP A 1 -16.45 -7.98 -17.51
N GLN A 2 -17.43 -7.07 -17.54
CA GLN A 2 -17.18 -5.62 -17.36
C GLN A 2 -17.14 -5.18 -15.88
N ILE A 3 -17.87 -5.87 -14.99
CA ILE A 3 -17.90 -5.59 -13.55
C ILE A 3 -17.14 -6.71 -12.84
N LYS A 4 -16.02 -6.38 -12.20
CA LYS A 4 -15.20 -7.31 -11.43
C LYS A 4 -15.65 -7.31 -9.98
N VAL A 5 -15.85 -8.49 -9.41
CA VAL A 5 -16.13 -8.66 -7.98
C VAL A 5 -14.81 -8.75 -7.22
N SER A 6 -14.70 -8.02 -6.13
CA SER A 6 -13.52 -8.04 -5.25
C SER A 6 -13.92 -7.76 -3.80
N THR A 7 -12.93 -7.60 -2.92
CA THR A 7 -13.07 -7.14 -1.55
C THR A 7 -11.96 -6.13 -1.22
N ALA A 8 -12.23 -5.21 -0.31
CA ALA A 8 -11.23 -4.30 0.24
C ALA A 8 -10.62 -4.91 1.51
N VAL A 9 -9.30 -4.78 1.66
CA VAL A 9 -8.55 -5.15 2.86
C VAL A 9 -7.63 -4.01 3.28
N ASP A 10 -7.16 -4.00 4.53
CA ASP A 10 -6.13 -3.07 4.97
C ASP A 10 -4.76 -3.76 5.18
N THR A 11 -3.70 -2.97 5.31
CA THR A 11 -2.33 -3.51 5.44
C THR A 11 -2.00 -4.11 6.81
N ASN A 12 -2.93 -4.11 7.78
CA ASN A 12 -2.74 -4.80 9.07
C ASN A 12 -2.94 -6.31 8.96
N LEU A 13 -3.38 -6.82 7.80
CA LEU A 13 -3.34 -8.26 7.53
C LEU A 13 -1.92 -8.80 7.41
N LEU A 14 -0.95 -7.92 7.14
CA LEU A 14 0.46 -8.25 7.09
C LEU A 14 1.04 -8.34 8.50
N ASP A 15 1.70 -9.46 8.80
CA ASP A 15 2.54 -9.61 10.00
C ASP A 15 3.94 -9.05 9.75
N VAL A 16 4.43 -9.23 8.52
CA VAL A 16 5.71 -8.72 8.05
C VAL A 16 5.46 -7.79 6.87
N PHE A 17 6.04 -6.60 6.91
CA PHE A 17 6.03 -5.66 5.78
C PHE A 17 7.40 -5.01 5.52
N ASP A 18 8.37 -5.19 6.40
CA ASP A 18 9.71 -4.62 6.31
C ASP A 18 10.77 -5.73 6.54
N PRO A 19 11.69 -5.96 5.59
CA PRO A 19 11.73 -5.37 4.26
C PRO A 19 10.53 -5.82 3.39
N PRO A 20 10.12 -5.05 2.37
CA PRO A 20 8.96 -5.39 1.54
C PRO A 20 9.01 -6.78 0.88
N SER A 21 10.17 -7.29 0.47
CA SER A 21 10.34 -8.66 -0.05
C SER A 21 9.97 -9.75 0.97
N ALA A 22 10.12 -9.45 2.26
CA ALA A 22 9.73 -10.33 3.36
C ALA A 22 8.22 -10.28 3.65
N GLY A 23 7.47 -9.39 2.99
CA GLY A 23 6.03 -9.21 3.14
C GLY A 23 5.24 -10.51 3.25
N ALA A 24 4.44 -10.67 4.31
CA ALA A 24 3.68 -11.90 4.58
C ALA A 24 2.40 -11.61 5.38
N PHE A 25 1.31 -12.29 5.02
CA PHE A 25 0.08 -12.30 5.80
C PHE A 25 0.28 -13.00 7.15
N SER A 26 -0.33 -12.47 8.20
CA SER A 26 -0.35 -13.11 9.53
C SER A 26 -1.05 -14.46 9.50
N ASP A 27 -0.71 -15.35 10.43
CA ASP A 27 -1.36 -16.66 10.54
C ASP A 27 -2.86 -16.55 10.86
N ASN A 28 -3.27 -15.47 11.54
CA ASN A 28 -4.69 -15.16 11.73
C ASN A 28 -5.36 -14.71 10.43
N ALA A 29 -4.61 -14.10 9.51
CA ALA A 29 -5.15 -13.59 8.25
C ALA A 29 -5.30 -14.66 7.17
N ARG A 30 -4.37 -15.61 7.14
CA ARG A 30 -4.27 -16.64 6.10
C ARG A 30 -5.56 -17.44 5.86
N PRO A 31 -6.26 -17.96 6.89
CA PRO A 31 -7.47 -18.75 6.69
C PRO A 31 -8.57 -18.05 5.91
N PHE A 32 -8.65 -16.71 5.97
CA PHE A 32 -9.65 -15.96 5.22
C PHE A 32 -9.10 -15.40 3.90
N ILE A 33 -7.84 -14.94 3.85
CA ILE A 33 -7.33 -14.25 2.66
C ILE A 33 -6.93 -15.23 1.56
N GLU A 34 -6.45 -16.44 1.89
CA GLU A 34 -6.01 -17.42 0.88
C GLU A 34 -7.16 -17.90 -0.05
N PRO A 35 -8.37 -18.21 0.44
CA PRO A 35 -9.52 -18.51 -0.43
C PRO A 35 -9.94 -17.32 -1.30
N ILE A 36 -9.87 -16.09 -0.76
CA ILE A 36 -10.18 -14.86 -1.49
C ILE A 36 -9.19 -14.65 -2.63
N ILE A 37 -7.88 -14.79 -2.36
CA ILE A 37 -6.82 -14.71 -3.38
C ILE A 37 -7.11 -15.71 -4.50
N SER A 38 -7.41 -16.95 -4.15
CA SER A 38 -7.71 -18.01 -5.13
C SER A 38 -8.91 -17.64 -6.01
N PHE A 39 -9.98 -17.13 -5.40
CA PHE A 39 -11.16 -16.65 -6.13
C PHE A 39 -10.82 -15.50 -7.09
N LEU A 40 -10.08 -14.49 -6.62
CA LEU A 40 -9.72 -13.33 -7.46
C LEU A 40 -8.82 -13.74 -8.63
N VAL A 41 -7.87 -14.65 -8.40
CA VAL A 41 -6.98 -15.18 -9.45
C VAL A 41 -7.79 -15.90 -10.51
N SER A 42 -8.68 -16.82 -10.11
CA SER A 42 -9.51 -17.58 -11.07
C SER A 42 -10.45 -16.71 -11.90
N ASN A 43 -10.83 -15.52 -11.40
CA ASN A 43 -11.75 -14.60 -12.06
C ASN A 43 -11.05 -13.40 -12.75
N GLY A 44 -9.71 -13.33 -12.66
CA GLY A 44 -8.93 -12.20 -13.16
C GLY A 44 -9.42 -10.85 -12.59
N ALA A 45 -9.75 -10.83 -11.30
CA ALA A 45 -10.19 -9.64 -10.57
C ALA A 45 -9.03 -9.06 -9.74
N PRO A 46 -8.99 -7.74 -9.48
CA PRO A 46 -7.98 -7.15 -8.61
C PRO A 46 -8.29 -7.45 -7.14
N LEU A 47 -7.31 -7.27 -6.26
CA LEU A 47 -7.56 -7.06 -4.82
C LEU A 47 -7.64 -5.56 -4.55
N LEU A 48 -8.62 -5.12 -3.76
CA LEU A 48 -8.69 -3.73 -3.29
C LEU A 48 -7.94 -3.63 -1.95
N ALA A 49 -7.09 -2.62 -1.79
CA ALA A 49 -6.32 -2.42 -0.58
C ALA A 49 -6.35 -0.97 -0.09
N ASN A 50 -6.61 -0.80 1.20
CA ASN A 50 -6.52 0.47 1.92
C ASN A 50 -5.07 0.66 2.39
N ILE A 51 -4.36 1.62 1.79
CA ILE A 51 -2.93 1.86 2.06
C ILE A 51 -2.77 3.23 2.70
N TYR A 52 -2.44 3.24 3.98
CA TYR A 52 -2.30 4.46 4.79
C TYR A 52 -0.93 4.54 5.47
N PRO A 53 0.06 5.19 4.83
CA PRO A 53 1.32 5.55 5.48
C PRO A 53 1.13 6.35 6.78
N TYR A 54 0.07 7.18 6.84
CA TYR A 54 -0.30 7.94 8.03
C TYR A 54 -0.36 7.10 9.31
N PHE A 55 -1.04 5.95 9.28
CA PHE A 55 -1.18 5.11 10.49
C PHE A 55 0.15 4.54 10.96
N ARG A 56 1.09 4.29 10.06
CA ARG A 56 2.44 3.82 10.41
C ARG A 56 3.28 4.93 11.05
N VAL A 57 3.08 6.19 10.67
CA VAL A 57 3.64 7.34 11.40
C VAL A 57 3.04 7.41 12.80
N ARG A 58 1.71 7.35 12.90
CA ARG A 58 0.98 7.59 14.14
C ARG A 58 1.20 6.51 15.21
N TYR A 59 1.33 5.25 14.79
CA TYR A 59 1.32 4.08 15.68
C TYR A 59 2.58 3.22 15.61
N ASN A 60 3.44 3.41 14.60
CA ASN A 60 4.66 2.62 14.42
C ASN A 60 5.93 3.49 14.30
N ASN A 61 5.86 4.77 14.69
CA ASN A 61 6.99 5.71 14.70
C ASN A 61 7.74 5.82 13.37
N GLN A 62 7.06 5.58 12.24
CA GLN A 62 7.68 5.77 10.93
C GLN A 62 7.97 7.26 10.68
N PRO A 63 9.09 7.61 10.01
CA PRO A 63 9.43 9.01 9.76
C PRO A 63 8.36 9.72 8.89
N VAL A 64 7.96 10.92 9.29
CA VAL A 64 7.01 11.74 8.52
C VAL A 64 7.47 11.96 7.07
N PRO A 65 8.74 12.30 6.77
CA PRO A 65 9.17 12.48 5.38
C PRO A 65 9.03 11.21 4.53
N TYR A 66 9.24 10.04 5.13
CA TYR A 66 9.07 8.76 4.45
C TYR A 66 7.60 8.50 4.09
N ALA A 67 6.68 8.87 4.97
CA ALA A 67 5.25 8.71 4.71
C ALA A 67 4.66 9.78 3.77
N LEU A 68 5.30 10.95 3.69
CA LEU A 68 4.86 12.08 2.85
C LEU A 68 5.52 12.13 1.45
N PHE A 69 6.29 11.11 1.06
CA PHE A 69 7.05 11.08 -0.20
C PHE A 69 8.13 12.19 -0.30
N THR A 70 8.64 12.69 0.83
CA THR A 70 9.61 13.79 0.87
C THR A 70 10.98 13.36 1.41
N ALA A 71 11.19 12.07 1.71
CA ALA A 71 12.50 11.58 2.09
C ALA A 71 13.51 11.73 0.92
N THR A 72 14.63 12.38 1.20
CA THR A 72 15.72 12.61 0.23
C THR A 72 16.71 11.46 0.17
N GLU A 73 16.72 10.60 1.18
CA GLU A 73 17.56 9.40 1.26
C GLU A 73 16.71 8.14 1.14
N VAL A 74 17.37 7.04 0.77
CA VAL A 74 16.75 5.72 0.83
C VAL A 74 16.51 5.36 2.29
N VAL A 75 15.27 4.97 2.61
CA VAL A 75 14.89 4.59 3.98
C VAL A 75 15.01 3.09 4.18
N VAL A 76 14.64 2.30 3.16
CA VAL A 76 14.78 0.84 3.17
C VAL A 76 15.51 0.38 1.91
N HIS A 77 16.60 -0.37 2.11
CA HIS A 77 17.28 -1.12 1.06
C HIS A 77 16.83 -2.59 1.12
N ASP A 78 16.30 -3.11 0.03
CA ASP A 78 15.75 -4.47 -0.06
C ASP A 78 16.26 -5.16 -1.33
N GLY A 79 17.46 -5.74 -1.21
CA GLY A 79 18.18 -6.28 -2.36
C GLY A 79 18.54 -5.18 -3.36
N GLN A 80 17.92 -5.21 -4.54
CA GLN A 80 18.11 -4.21 -5.61
C GLN A 80 17.02 -3.12 -5.60
N LEU A 81 16.02 -3.24 -4.72
CA LEU A 81 14.94 -2.26 -4.60
C LEU A 81 15.27 -1.29 -3.46
N GLU A 82 14.96 -0.02 -3.72
CA GLU A 82 15.15 1.06 -2.76
C GLU A 82 13.81 1.76 -2.52
N TYR A 83 13.46 1.96 -1.26
CA TYR A 83 12.22 2.62 -0.89
C TYR A 83 12.49 3.97 -0.23
N ARG A 84 12.04 5.03 -0.91
CA ARG A 84 12.10 6.43 -0.44
C ARG A 84 10.75 6.94 0.04
N ASN A 85 9.69 6.15 -0.15
CA ASN A 85 8.38 6.43 0.43
C ASN A 85 7.75 5.17 1.00
N LEU A 86 6.97 5.34 2.06
CA LEU A 86 6.35 4.24 2.80
C LEU A 86 5.16 3.63 2.06
N PHE A 87 4.53 4.39 1.17
CA PHE A 87 3.44 3.88 0.32
C PHE A 87 3.93 2.73 -0.56
N ASP A 88 5.08 2.90 -1.23
CA ASP A 88 5.71 1.86 -2.05
C ASP A 88 6.13 0.64 -1.23
N ALA A 89 6.69 0.86 -0.04
CA ALA A 89 7.09 -0.24 0.82
C ALA A 89 5.88 -1.08 1.27
N LEU A 90 4.78 -0.44 1.66
CA LEU A 90 3.54 -1.15 2.01
C LEU A 90 2.92 -1.84 0.79
N MET A 91 2.97 -1.21 -0.38
CA MET A 91 2.46 -1.75 -1.63
C MET A 91 3.23 -3.03 -2.02
N ASP A 92 4.56 -2.97 -2.01
CA ASP A 92 5.42 -4.09 -2.41
C ASP A 92 5.48 -5.20 -1.35
N ALA A 93 5.27 -4.86 -0.07
CA ALA A 93 5.04 -5.83 0.99
C ALA A 93 3.77 -6.65 0.73
N LEU A 94 2.68 -5.98 0.36
CA LEU A 94 1.42 -6.66 0.03
C LEU A 94 1.56 -7.52 -1.25
N TYR A 95 2.23 -7.02 -2.29
CA TYR A 95 2.54 -7.83 -3.47
C TYR A 95 3.38 -9.07 -3.12
N SER A 96 4.39 -8.94 -2.26
CA SER A 96 5.23 -10.06 -1.83
C SER A 96 4.44 -11.08 -1.00
N ALA A 97 3.51 -10.62 -0.17
CA ALA A 97 2.61 -11.50 0.58
C ALA A 97 1.66 -12.28 -0.34
N LEU A 98 1.12 -11.63 -1.39
CA LEU A 98 0.30 -12.28 -2.41
C LEU A 98 1.09 -13.33 -3.20
N GLU A 99 2.31 -13.02 -3.63
CA GLU A 99 3.18 -13.96 -4.37
C GLU A 99 3.40 -15.26 -3.59
N LYS A 100 3.62 -15.16 -2.27
CA LYS A 100 3.79 -16.34 -1.38
C LYS A 100 2.55 -17.21 -1.24
N ARG A 101 1.38 -16.73 -1.68
CA ARG A 101 0.07 -17.41 -1.58
C ARG A 101 -0.59 -17.59 -2.95
N ASN A 102 0.22 -17.77 -4.00
CA ASN A 102 -0.23 -17.97 -5.39
C ASN A 102 -1.04 -16.80 -5.99
N GLY A 103 -0.99 -15.62 -5.38
CA GLY A 103 -1.66 -14.40 -5.82
C GLY A 103 -0.80 -13.49 -6.68
N GLY A 104 0.35 -13.95 -7.18
CA GLY A 104 1.32 -13.09 -7.89
C GLY A 104 0.82 -12.45 -9.20
N SER A 105 -0.25 -12.99 -9.78
CA SER A 105 -0.93 -12.43 -10.96
C SER A 105 -1.94 -11.31 -10.63
N LEU A 106 -2.31 -11.15 -9.35
CA LEU A 106 -3.27 -10.14 -8.94
C LEU A 106 -2.68 -8.74 -9.11
N LYS A 107 -3.51 -7.84 -9.62
CA LYS A 107 -3.29 -6.41 -9.50
C LYS A 107 -3.87 -5.95 -8.16
N ILE A 108 -3.24 -4.95 -7.56
CA ILE A 108 -3.82 -4.24 -6.43
C ILE A 108 -4.35 -2.89 -6.90
N VAL A 109 -5.60 -2.60 -6.54
CA VAL A 109 -6.22 -1.27 -6.63
C VAL A 109 -6.18 -0.67 -5.24
N VAL A 110 -5.65 0.54 -5.08
CA VAL A 110 -5.63 1.23 -3.79
C VAL A 110 -7.01 1.84 -3.56
N SER A 111 -7.87 1.14 -2.83
CA SER A 111 -9.26 1.54 -2.61
C SER A 111 -9.40 2.72 -1.65
N GLU A 112 -8.41 2.94 -0.78
CA GLU A 112 -8.36 4.10 0.09
C GLU A 112 -6.92 4.48 0.40
N SER A 113 -6.65 5.78 0.40
CA SER A 113 -5.39 6.35 0.87
C SER A 113 -5.58 7.83 1.17
N GLY A 114 -5.00 8.31 2.28
CA GLY A 114 -5.20 9.69 2.70
C GLY A 114 -4.40 10.10 3.91
N TRP A 115 -4.52 11.37 4.28
CA TRP A 115 -3.85 11.97 5.43
C TRP A 115 -4.75 13.03 6.07
N PRO A 116 -5.02 12.96 7.38
CA PRO A 116 -5.91 13.89 8.07
C PRO A 116 -5.31 15.30 8.18
N SER A 117 -6.17 16.33 8.11
CA SER A 117 -5.76 17.74 8.12
C SER A 117 -5.83 18.43 9.48
N ALA A 118 -6.36 17.74 10.50
CA ALA A 118 -6.47 18.21 11.89
C ALA A 118 -6.50 17.02 12.85
N GLY A 119 -6.21 17.26 14.14
CA GLY A 119 -6.39 16.27 15.21
C GLY A 119 -5.11 15.86 15.97
N GLY A 120 -3.96 16.43 15.60
CA GLY A 120 -2.69 16.22 16.29
C GLY A 120 -1.52 16.91 15.57
N ASP A 121 -0.30 16.57 15.98
CA ASP A 121 0.93 17.25 15.55
C ASP A 121 1.30 16.97 14.08
N VAL A 122 0.92 15.81 13.55
CA VAL A 122 1.24 15.41 12.16
C VAL A 122 0.02 15.52 11.25
N GLU A 123 -1.17 15.65 11.84
CA GLU A 123 -2.46 15.82 11.21
C GLU A 123 -2.70 17.30 10.91
N THR A 124 -1.94 17.86 9.97
CA THR A 124 -2.00 19.28 9.59
C THR A 124 -2.45 19.45 8.14
N ILE A 125 -3.04 20.61 7.83
CA ILE A 125 -3.42 20.98 6.45
C ILE A 125 -2.21 20.88 5.50
N GLU A 126 -1.03 21.28 5.96
CA GLU A 126 0.21 21.23 5.18
C GLU A 126 0.64 19.80 4.86
N ASN A 127 0.66 18.91 5.86
CA ASN A 127 1.02 17.51 5.65
C ASN A 127 -0.01 16.80 4.78
N ALA A 128 -1.31 17.05 5.02
CA ALA A 128 -2.38 16.50 4.19
C ALA A 128 -2.24 16.95 2.73
N GLY A 129 -2.09 18.26 2.49
CA GLY A 129 -1.90 18.80 1.16
C GLY A 129 -0.63 18.28 0.46
N THR A 130 0.44 18.03 1.21
CA THR A 130 1.66 17.40 0.70
C THR A 130 1.42 15.94 0.31
N TYR A 131 0.79 15.16 1.20
CA TYR A 131 0.48 13.76 0.96
C TYR A 131 -0.35 13.56 -0.31
N TYR A 132 -1.49 14.26 -0.43
CA TYR A 132 -2.37 14.09 -1.59
C TYR A 132 -1.72 14.52 -2.91
N ARG A 133 -1.02 15.67 -2.94
CA ARG A 133 -0.31 16.12 -4.16
C ARG A 133 0.75 15.11 -4.60
N ASN A 134 1.51 14.58 -3.64
CA ASN A 134 2.59 13.64 -3.93
C ASN A 134 2.03 12.28 -4.35
N LEU A 135 1.01 11.77 -3.66
CA LEU A 135 0.34 10.52 -4.04
C LEU A 135 -0.21 10.61 -5.48
N ILE A 136 -0.95 11.67 -5.84
CA ILE A 136 -1.49 11.87 -7.19
C ILE A 136 -0.39 11.86 -8.26
N ASN A 137 0.77 12.46 -7.97
CA ASN A 137 1.89 12.46 -8.90
C ASN A 137 2.59 11.10 -8.97
N HIS A 138 2.73 10.42 -7.84
CA HIS A 138 3.45 9.16 -7.68
C HIS A 138 2.74 7.98 -8.35
N VAL A 139 1.42 7.84 -8.17
CA VAL A 139 0.66 6.68 -8.68
C VAL A 139 0.71 6.52 -10.20
N LYS A 140 1.19 7.53 -10.93
CA LYS A 140 1.45 7.46 -12.39
C LYS A 140 2.64 6.53 -12.73
N GLY A 141 3.60 6.35 -11.82
CA GLY A 141 4.86 5.63 -12.06
C GLY A 141 4.87 4.16 -11.63
N GLY A 142 3.99 3.78 -10.70
CA GLY A 142 3.99 2.44 -10.08
C GLY A 142 4.96 2.32 -8.90
N ALA A 143 4.94 1.17 -8.25
CA ALA A 143 5.84 0.83 -7.14
C ALA A 143 7.11 0.14 -7.64
N PRO A 144 8.23 0.13 -6.88
CA PRO A 144 9.51 -0.44 -7.30
C PRO A 144 9.43 -1.88 -7.84
N LYS A 145 8.67 -2.78 -7.21
CA LYS A 145 8.50 -4.18 -7.65
C LYS A 145 7.55 -4.33 -8.85
N ARG A 146 6.79 -3.29 -9.18
CA ARG A 146 5.83 -3.23 -10.31
C ARG A 146 5.97 -1.89 -11.06
N PRO A 147 7.15 -1.61 -11.65
CA PRO A 147 7.42 -0.31 -12.25
C PRO A 147 6.62 -0.10 -13.55
N ALA A 148 6.47 1.17 -13.93
CA ALA A 148 5.86 1.60 -15.20
C ALA A 148 4.40 1.16 -15.40
N LYS A 149 3.70 0.85 -14.30
CA LYS A 149 2.26 0.58 -14.30
C LYS A 149 1.58 1.54 -13.36
N ALA A 150 0.70 2.37 -13.89
CA ALA A 150 -0.10 3.27 -13.08
C ALA A 150 -0.90 2.45 -12.05
N ILE A 151 -0.90 2.94 -10.80
CA ILE A 151 -1.68 2.38 -9.71
C ILE A 151 -3.03 3.09 -9.74
N GLU A 152 -4.11 2.31 -9.91
CA GLU A 152 -5.44 2.83 -9.67
C GLU A 152 -5.58 3.10 -8.18
N ALA A 153 -5.84 4.35 -7.80
CA ALA A 153 -5.90 4.79 -6.42
C ALA A 153 -7.06 5.74 -6.18
N TYR A 154 -7.75 5.53 -5.07
CA TYR A 154 -8.87 6.34 -4.62
C TYR A 154 -8.47 7.12 -3.37
N LEU A 155 -8.58 8.45 -3.47
CA LEU A 155 -8.25 9.34 -2.36
C LEU A 155 -9.38 9.29 -1.33
N PHE A 156 -9.02 9.00 -0.10
CA PHE A 156 -9.95 9.02 1.02
C PHE A 156 -9.79 10.34 1.79
N ALA A 157 -10.80 11.21 1.88
CA ALA A 157 -12.11 11.15 1.23
C ALA A 157 -12.49 12.52 0.66
N MET A 158 -13.66 12.62 0.02
CA MET A 158 -14.15 13.89 -0.51
C MET A 158 -14.52 14.89 0.61
N PHE A 159 -15.11 14.39 1.71
CA PHE A 159 -15.56 15.16 2.87
C PHE A 159 -15.32 14.39 4.17
#